data_AF-A0A7M5U710-F1
#
_entry.id   AF-A0A7M5U710-F1
#
_cell.length_a   1.000
_cell.length_b   1.000
_cell.length_c   1.000
_cell.angle_alpha   90.00
_cell.angle_beta   90.00
_cell.angle_gamma   90.00
#
_symmetry.space_group_name_H-M   'P 1'
#
loop_
_entity.id
_entity.type
_entity.pdbx_description
1 polymer ?
#
loop_
_entity_poly.entity_id
_entity_poly.type
_entity_poly.pdbx_seq_one_letter_code
_entity_poly.pdbx_strand_id
1 'polypeptide(L)'
;LVDVRNLNHNEENWDNPMSFIPERFEKFDERKKDKAFMFIPFSAGPRNCVGQRFAMMELKIALFHCVKNFEIFSLQNESEIEQTFQGVNTSTNGLHLKVKRRNIGSE
;
A
#
# COMPACT_ATOMS: atom_id res chain seq x y z
N LEU A 1 0.94 19.87 -11.79
CA LEU A 1 0.30 18.66 -11.23
C LEU A 1 1.28 18.05 -10.24
N VAL A 2 0.82 17.62 -9.06
CA VAL A 2 1.68 16.90 -8.11
C VAL A 2 1.73 15.45 -8.52
N ASP A 3 2.91 14.95 -8.90
CA ASP A 3 3.10 13.55 -9.25
C ASP A 3 3.35 12.72 -7.98
N VAL A 4 2.27 12.13 -7.47
CA VAL A 4 2.31 11.31 -6.26
C VAL A 4 3.11 10.02 -6.48
N ARG A 5 3.17 9.48 -7.71
CA ARG A 5 3.95 8.27 -7.98
C ARG A 5 5.44 8.56 -7.84
N ASN A 6 5.92 9.62 -8.48
CA ASN A 6 7.32 10.02 -8.39
C ASN A 6 7.72 10.42 -6.97
N LEU A 7 6.84 11.09 -6.23
CA LEU A 7 7.08 11.43 -4.83
C LEU A 7 7.34 10.20 -3.94
N ASN A 8 6.55 9.14 -4.11
CA ASN A 8 6.71 7.90 -3.33
C ASN A 8 7.91 7.06 -3.76
N HIS A 9 8.44 7.27 -4.97
CA HIS A 9 9.58 6.53 -5.51
C HIS A 9 10.85 7.36 -5.69
N ASN A 10 10.88 8.58 -5.16
CA ASN A 10 12.07 9.45 -5.25
C ASN A 10 13.17 8.92 -4.33
N GLU A 11 14.32 8.57 -4.91
CA GLU A 11 15.51 8.10 -4.20
C GLU A 11 16.09 9.13 -3.21
N GLU A 12 15.87 10.42 -3.43
CA GLU A 12 16.27 11.47 -2.48
C GLU A 12 15.47 11.40 -1.16
N ASN A 13 14.26 10.85 -1.23
CA ASN A 13 13.32 10.78 -0.13
C ASN A 13 13.29 9.40 0.55
N TRP A 14 13.61 8.35 -0.21
CA TRP A 14 13.32 6.98 0.16
C TRP A 14 14.48 6.07 -0.24
N ASP A 15 15.09 5.40 0.74
CA ASP A 15 16.05 4.32 0.46
C ASP A 15 15.32 3.15 -0.21
N ASN A 16 15.89 2.61 -1.29
CA ASN A 16 15.31 1.50 -2.08
C ASN A 16 13.81 1.72 -2.37
N PRO A 17 13.43 2.77 -3.10
CA PRO A 17 12.04 3.21 -3.22
C PRO A 17 11.12 2.19 -3.90
N MET A 18 11.69 1.32 -4.75
CA MET A 18 10.94 0.28 -5.45
C MET A 18 10.70 -0.97 -4.59
N SER A 19 11.36 -1.09 -3.43
CA SER A 19 11.25 -2.26 -2.56
C SER A 19 10.12 -2.12 -1.54
N PHE A 20 9.31 -3.18 -1.40
CA PHE A 20 8.28 -3.26 -0.35
C PHE A 20 8.93 -3.46 1.03
N ILE A 21 9.09 -2.37 1.77
CA ILE A 21 9.70 -2.36 3.12
C ILE A 21 8.75 -1.64 4.09
N PRO A 22 7.77 -2.34 4.70
CA PRO A 22 6.83 -1.74 5.65
C PRO A 22 7.49 -1.08 6.86
N GLU A 23 8.61 -1.63 7.33
CA GLU A 23 9.33 -1.21 8.52
C GLU A 23 9.90 0.21 8.39
N ARG A 24 10.05 0.74 7.15
CA ARG A 24 10.51 2.12 6.94
C ARG A 24 9.63 3.15 7.64
N PHE A 25 8.35 2.81 7.84
CA PHE A 25 7.37 3.71 8.43
C PHE A 25 7.39 3.70 9.97
N GLU A 26 8.10 2.78 10.63
CA GLU A 26 8.24 2.76 12.09
C GLU A 26 8.95 4.00 12.64
N LYS A 27 9.94 4.50 11.89
CA LYS A 27 10.73 5.70 12.22
C LYS A 27 10.36 6.91 11.37
N PHE A 28 9.35 6.77 10.51
CA PHE A 28 8.85 7.86 9.68
C PHE A 28 7.88 8.71 10.51
N ASP A 29 8.15 10.01 10.60
CA ASP A 29 7.26 10.97 11.25
C ASP A 29 6.97 12.11 10.28
N GLU A 30 5.77 12.08 9.69
CA GLU A 30 5.29 13.06 8.72
C GLU A 30 5.17 14.49 9.30
N ARG A 31 5.23 14.64 10.63
CA ARG A 31 5.17 15.95 11.30
C ARG A 31 6.52 16.67 11.28
N LYS A 32 7.62 15.96 10.98
CA LYS A 32 8.94 16.58 10.84
C LYS A 32 8.98 17.41 9.56
N LYS A 33 9.54 18.63 9.65
CA LYS A 33 9.52 19.61 8.55
C LYS A 33 10.20 19.10 7.28
N ASP A 34 11.31 18.38 7.43
CA ASP A 34 12.05 17.73 6.35
C ASP A 34 11.30 16.55 5.74
N LYS A 35 10.28 16.02 6.44
CA LYS A 35 9.44 14.90 5.99
C LYS A 35 8.03 15.26 5.56
N ALA A 36 7.66 16.53 5.73
CA ALA A 36 6.36 17.03 5.35
C ALA A 36 6.13 16.79 3.85
N PHE A 37 4.96 16.25 3.52
CA PHE A 37 4.55 15.95 2.14
C PHE A 37 5.39 14.94 1.37
N MET A 38 6.35 14.22 1.98
CA MET A 38 7.04 13.09 1.33
C MET A 38 6.11 11.90 1.11
N PHE A 39 5.06 11.78 1.94
CA PHE A 39 4.08 10.71 1.90
C PHE A 39 2.68 11.30 2.05
N ILE A 40 1.87 11.24 0.98
CA ILE A 40 0.52 11.83 0.94
C ILE A 40 -0.53 10.85 0.38
N PRO A 41 -0.69 9.66 1.01
CA PRO A 41 -1.58 8.59 0.50
C PRO A 41 -3.05 9.02 0.40
N PHE A 42 -3.45 10.04 1.17
CA PHE A 42 -4.79 10.61 1.19
C PHE A 42 -4.80 12.09 0.80
N SER A 43 -3.78 12.54 0.05
CA SER A 43 -3.48 13.96 -0.18
C SER A 43 -3.21 14.73 1.14
N ALA A 44 -3.12 16.06 1.09
CA ALA A 44 -2.88 16.89 2.26
C ALA A 44 -3.64 18.23 2.18
N GLY A 45 -3.78 18.92 3.31
CA GLY A 45 -4.47 20.20 3.41
C GLY A 45 -6.00 20.09 3.44
N PRO A 46 -6.74 21.20 3.24
CA PRO A 46 -8.20 21.26 3.40
C PRO A 46 -8.99 20.45 2.35
N ARG A 47 -8.30 19.91 1.34
CA ARG A 47 -8.88 19.11 0.25
C ARG A 47 -8.33 17.67 0.27
N ASN A 48 -7.86 17.20 1.43
CA ASN A 48 -7.49 15.81 1.60
C ASN A 48 -8.72 14.89 1.55
N CYS A 49 -8.47 13.58 1.48
CA CYS A 49 -9.54 12.60 1.44
C CYS A 49 -10.37 12.64 2.72
N VAL A 50 -11.64 13.01 2.60
CA VAL A 50 -12.61 12.99 3.71
C VAL A 50 -12.77 11.58 4.31
N GLY A 51 -12.54 10.54 3.49
CA GLY A 51 -12.64 9.13 3.88
C GLY A 51 -11.38 8.53 4.51
N GLN A 52 -10.29 9.29 4.70
CA GLN A 52 -9.00 8.76 5.17
C GLN A 52 -9.11 7.88 6.42
N ARG A 53 -9.85 8.33 7.44
CA ARG A 53 -10.01 7.57 8.68
C ARG A 53 -10.79 6.27 8.49
N PHE A 54 -11.84 6.32 7.66
CA PHE A 54 -12.65 5.16 7.34
C PHE A 54 -11.85 4.13 6.54
N ALA A 55 -11.19 4.57 5.45
CA ALA A 55 -10.39 3.71 4.58
C ALA A 55 -9.25 3.02 5.36
N MET A 56 -8.59 3.72 6.29
CA MET A 56 -7.55 3.10 7.11
C MET A 56 -8.08 2.05 8.09
N MET A 57 -9.29 2.25 8.63
CA MET A 57 -9.91 1.27 9.51
C MET A 57 -10.35 0.03 8.71
N GLU A 58 -11.04 0.25 7.59
CA GLU A 58 -11.48 -0.80 6.68
C GLU A 58 -10.31 -1.66 6.19
N LEU A 59 -9.23 -1.03 5.71
CA LEU A 59 -8.05 -1.73 5.22
C LEU A 59 -7.40 -2.58 6.31
N LYS A 60 -7.25 -2.05 7.54
CA LYS A 60 -6.67 -2.80 8.66
C LYS A 60 -7.51 -4.03 9.02
N ILE A 61 -8.84 -3.89 9.05
CA ILE A 61 -9.76 -5.00 9.35
C ILE A 61 -9.68 -6.05 8.24
N ALA A 62 -9.77 -5.64 6.97
CA ALA A 62 -9.66 -6.54 5.82
C ALA A 62 -8.33 -7.31 5.83
N LEU A 63 -7.21 -6.62 5.98
CA LEU A 63 -5.88 -7.24 6.07
C LEU A 63 -5.76 -8.21 7.24
N PHE A 64 -6.28 -7.85 8.41
CA PHE A 64 -6.29 -8.73 9.58
C PHE A 64 -7.01 -10.05 9.27
N HIS A 65 -8.22 -9.98 8.69
CA HIS A 65 -8.97 -11.18 8.34
C HIS A 65 -8.29 -12.02 7.25
N CYS A 66 -7.70 -11.38 6.23
CA CYS A 66 -6.94 -12.05 5.19
C CYS A 66 -5.75 -12.83 5.77
N VAL A 67 -4.87 -12.15 6.52
CA VAL A 67 -3.64 -12.74 7.05
C VAL A 67 -3.91 -13.76 8.15
N LYS A 68 -4.92 -13.53 8.99
CA LYS A 68 -5.31 -14.46 10.06
C LYS A 68 -5.83 -15.77 9.49
N ASN A 69 -6.71 -15.72 8.49
CA ASN A 69 -7.45 -16.90 8.04
C ASN A 69 -6.84 -17.58 6.81
N PHE A 70 -5.93 -16.95 6.08
CA PHE A 70 -5.44 -17.45 4.81
C PHE A 70 -3.94 -17.29 4.60
N GLU A 71 -3.35 -18.28 3.93
CA GLU A 71 -2.09 -18.18 3.20
C GLU A 71 -2.41 -17.76 1.77
N ILE A 72 -1.79 -16.67 1.30
CA ILE A 72 -2.04 -16.09 -0.03
C ILE A 72 -0.76 -16.24 -0.85
N PHE A 73 -0.88 -16.83 -2.03
CA PHE A 73 0.23 -17.06 -2.96
C PHE A 73 -0.07 -16.37 -4.29
N SER A 74 0.93 -15.70 -4.85
CA SER A 74 0.85 -15.21 -6.23
C SER A 74 0.93 -16.39 -7.21
N LEU A 75 0.10 -16.37 -8.24
CA LEU A 75 0.20 -17.29 -9.39
C LEU A 75 0.92 -16.63 -10.58
N GLN A 76 1.42 -15.40 -10.40
CA GLN A 76 2.13 -14.62 -11.40
C GLN A 76 3.42 -14.04 -10.83
N ASN A 77 4.41 -13.86 -11.69
CA ASN A 77 5.60 -13.07 -11.38
C ASN A 77 5.29 -11.58 -11.49
N GLU A 78 6.08 -10.75 -10.82
CA GLU A 78 5.91 -9.29 -10.84
C GLU A 78 5.96 -8.70 -12.25
N SER A 79 6.83 -9.22 -13.13
CA SER A 79 6.94 -8.78 -14.53
C SER A 79 5.70 -9.03 -15.38
N GLU A 80 4.78 -9.90 -14.91
CA GLU A 80 3.52 -10.21 -15.60
C GLU A 80 2.37 -9.31 -15.14
N ILE A 81 2.59 -8.47 -14.11
CA ILE A 81 1.58 -7.58 -13.54
C ILE A 81 1.75 -6.18 -14.15
N GLU A 82 0.95 -5.89 -15.17
CA GLU A 82 0.92 -4.56 -15.79
C GLU A 82 -0.08 -3.64 -15.07
N GLN A 83 0.36 -2.44 -14.73
CA GLN A 83 -0.48 -1.42 -14.10
C GLN A 83 -1.16 -0.54 -15.16
N THR A 84 -2.44 -0.24 -14.94
CA THR A 84 -3.22 0.72 -15.72
C THR A 84 -3.95 1.71 -14.81
N PHE A 85 -4.23 2.91 -15.33
CA PHE A 85 -4.89 3.98 -14.59
C PHE A 85 -6.30 4.23 -15.14
N GLN A 86 -7.30 3.92 -14.34
CA GLN A 86 -8.73 4.18 -14.64
C GLN A 86 -9.35 5.00 -13.50
N GLY A 87 -8.74 6.13 -13.17
CA GLY A 87 -9.06 6.94 -11.98
C GLY A 87 -8.41 6.42 -10.69
N VAL A 88 -8.15 5.11 -10.63
CA VAL A 88 -7.30 4.44 -9.64
C VAL A 88 -6.29 3.55 -10.36
N ASN A 89 -5.16 3.26 -9.71
CA ASN A 89 -4.19 2.29 -10.21
C ASN A 89 -4.75 0.87 -10.04
N THR A 90 -4.80 0.12 -11.13
CA THR A 90 -5.30 -1.26 -11.18
C THR A 90 -4.39 -2.12 -12.04
N SER A 91 -4.57 -3.45 -12.02
CA SER A 91 -3.90 -4.35 -12.97
C SER A 91 -4.70 -4.45 -14.26
N THR A 92 -4.04 -4.42 -15.42
CA THR A 92 -4.69 -4.60 -16.73
C THR A 92 -5.39 -5.96 -16.83
N ASN A 93 -4.77 -7.01 -16.28
CA ASN A 93 -5.21 -8.40 -16.43
C ASN A 93 -5.59 -9.07 -15.10
N GLY A 94 -5.84 -8.26 -14.07
CA GLY A 94 -6.12 -8.75 -12.71
C GLY A 94 -4.88 -9.23 -11.95
N LEU A 95 -5.12 -9.70 -10.71
CA LEU A 95 -4.10 -10.33 -9.86
C LEU A 95 -4.53 -11.78 -9.61
N HIS A 96 -3.82 -12.73 -10.19
CA HIS A 96 -4.14 -14.15 -10.04
C HIS A 96 -3.50 -14.70 -8.76
N LEU A 97 -4.35 -15.10 -7.81
CA LEU A 97 -3.93 -15.54 -6.49
C LEU A 97 -4.45 -16.95 -6.19
N LYS A 98 -3.65 -17.74 -5.49
CA LYS A 98 -4.09 -18.96 -4.82
C LYS A 98 -4.23 -18.66 -3.34
N VAL A 99 -5.38 -18.99 -2.78
CA VAL A 99 -5.69 -18.78 -1.36
C VAL A 99 -5.91 -20.14 -0.70
N LYS A 100 -5.23 -20.37 0.42
CA LYS A 100 -5.37 -21.59 1.23
C LYS A 100 -5.77 -21.19 2.64
N ARG A 101 -6.80 -21.83 3.20
CA ARG A 101 -7.21 -21.58 4.59
C ARG A 101 -6.10 -21.98 5.55
N ARG A 102 -5.77 -21.11 6.51
CA ARG A 102 -4.84 -21.41 7.59
C ARG A 102 -5.54 -22.32 8.59
N ASN A 103 -4.89 -23.44 8.92
CA ASN A 103 -5.26 -24.26 10.04
C ASN A 103 -4.65 -23.62 11.29
N ILE A 104 -5.37 -22.68 11.89
CA ILE A 104 -5.06 -22.27 13.26
C ILE A 104 -5.52 -23.45 14.11
N GLY A 105 -4.56 -24.27 14.57
CA GLY A 105 -4.87 -25.35 15.51
C GLY A 105 -5.66 -24.78 16.68
N SER A 106 -6.74 -25.46 17.05
CA SER A 106 -7.39 -25.26 18.33
C SER A 106 -6.40 -25.72 19.41
N GLU A 107 -5.64 -24.76 19.96
CA GLU A 107 -5.21 -24.87 21.35
C GLU A 107 -6.39 -24.57 22.27
#